data_AF-A0A9Q3USX2-F1
#
_entry.id   AF-A0A9Q3USX2-F1
#
_cell.length_a   1.000
_cell.length_b   1.000
_cell.length_c   1.000
_cell.angle_alpha   90.00
_cell.angle_beta   90.00
_cell.angle_gamma   90.00
#
_symmetry.space_group_name_H-M   'P 1'
#
loop_
_entity.id
_entity.type
_entity.pdbx_description
1 polymer ?
#
loop_
_entity_poly.entity_id
_entity_poly.type
_entity_poly.pdbx_seq_one_letter_code
_entity_poly.pdbx_strand_id
1 'polypeptide(L)' 'MKNQNLLRMDNIGIVVESLDQSIVFFLELGLKLEGRSMIEGEWAGRVTGLGNQSVEVAMM' A
#
# COMPACT_ATOMS: atom_id res chain seq x y z
N MET A 1 -25.95 -10.14 16.02
CA MET A 1 -24.53 -9.75 15.93
C MET A 1 -24.00 -10.20 14.58
N LYS A 2 -23.26 -9.35 13.85
CA LYS A 2 -22.58 -9.75 12.61
C LYS A 2 -21.57 -10.85 12.94
N ASN A 3 -21.52 -11.89 12.12
CA ASN A 3 -20.50 -12.93 12.19
C ASN A 3 -19.15 -12.28 11.84
N GLN A 4 -18.34 -11.95 12.84
CA GLN A 4 -17.00 -11.36 12.67
C GLN A 4 -16.03 -12.51 12.36
N ASN A 5 -15.91 -12.85 11.07
CA ASN A 5 -14.97 -13.86 10.61
C ASN A 5 -13.69 -13.17 10.13
N LEU A 6 -12.54 -13.51 10.71
CA LEU A 6 -11.24 -13.05 10.22
C LEU A 6 -10.92 -13.84 8.95
N LEU A 7 -11.00 -13.17 7.79
CA LEU A 7 -10.76 -13.83 6.50
C LEU A 7 -9.28 -14.10 6.29
N ARG A 8 -8.45 -13.05 6.39
CA ARG A 8 -6.98 -13.06 6.30
C ARG A 8 -6.43 -11.67 6.63
N MET A 9 -5.11 -11.55 6.68
CA MET A 9 -4.38 -10.28 6.66
C MET A 9 -3.96 -10.01 5.21
N ASP A 10 -4.53 -8.99 4.56
CA ASP A 10 -4.25 -8.72 3.14
C ASP A 10 -2.83 -8.20 2.90
N ASN A 11 -2.32 -7.30 3.74
CA ASN A 11 -0.98 -6.74 3.62
C ASN A 11 -0.55 -6.00 4.90
N ILE A 12 0.71 -5.56 4.91
CA ILE A 12 1.28 -4.60 5.86
C ILE A 12 1.78 -3.40 5.05
N GLY A 13 1.34 -2.19 5.40
CA GLY A 13 1.79 -0.95 4.76
C GLY A 13 3.07 -0.40 5.38
N ILE A 14 4.02 0.04 4.54
CA ILE A 14 5.29 0.68 4.95
C ILE A 14 5.44 1.98 4.19
N VAL A 15 5.58 3.10 4.90
CA VAL A 15 5.86 4.41 4.29
C VAL A 15 7.36 4.56 4.13
N VAL A 16 7.80 4.90 2.91
CA VAL A 16 9.21 4.97 2.53
C VAL A 16 9.48 6.27 1.78
N GLU A 17 10.74 6.71 1.79
CA GLU A 17 11.18 7.89 1.03
C GLU A 17 11.34 7.58 -0.47
N SER A 18 11.81 6.38 -0.83
CA SER A 18 12.02 5.96 -2.21
C SER A 18 11.36 4.60 -2.47
N LEU A 19 10.33 4.59 -3.33
CA LEU A 19 9.72 3.33 -3.77
C LEU A 19 10.67 2.48 -4.61
N ASP A 20 11.47 3.09 -5.48
CA ASP A 20 12.41 2.35 -6.34
C ASP A 20 13.42 1.56 -5.51
N GLN A 21 14.03 2.19 -4.49
CA GLN A 21 14.96 1.51 -3.60
C GLN A 21 14.26 0.42 -2.77
N SER A 22 13.03 0.69 -2.32
CA SER A 22 12.27 -0.26 -1.50
C SER A 22 11.84 -1.49 -2.29
N ILE A 23 11.40 -1.31 -3.55
CA ILE A 23 11.08 -2.42 -4.45
C ILE A 23 12.32 -3.29 -4.65
N VAL A 24 13.47 -2.71 -4.98
CA VAL A 24 14.73 -3.47 -5.14
C VAL A 24 15.06 -4.25 -3.88
N PHE A 25 14.95 -3.63 -2.71
CA PHE A 25 15.20 -4.30 -1.42
C PHE A 25 14.28 -5.52 -1.23
N PHE A 26 12.97 -5.38 -1.47
CA PHE A 26 12.02 -6.49 -1.27
C PHE A 26 12.12 -7.57 -2.36
N LEU A 27 12.55 -7.24 -3.58
CA LEU A 27 12.86 -8.23 -4.61
C LEU A 27 14.01 -9.14 -4.18
N GLU A 28 15.07 -8.58 -3.56
CA GLU A 28 16.18 -9.37 -3.01
C GLU A 28 15.75 -10.28 -1.84
N LEU A 29 14.71 -9.89 -1.11
CA LEU A 29 14.09 -10.74 -0.08
C LEU A 29 13.17 -11.83 -0.66
N GLY A 30 12.96 -11.85 -1.98
CA GLY A 30 12.18 -12.87 -2.68
C GLY A 30 10.70 -12.53 -2.89
N LEU A 31 10.28 -11.30 -2.61
CA LEU A 31 8.94 -10.81 -2.98
C LEU A 31 8.90 -10.46 -4.48
N LYS A 32 7.70 -10.19 -5.02
CA LYS A 32 7.54 -9.91 -6.46
C LYS A 32 6.60 -8.74 -6.65
N LEU A 33 7.06 -7.72 -7.37
CA LEU A 33 6.19 -6.59 -7.71
C LEU A 33 4.91 -7.07 -8.41
N GLU A 34 3.78 -6.95 -7.72
CA GLU A 34 2.44 -7.24 -8.24
C GLU A 34 1.91 -6.07 -9.06
N GLY A 35 2.18 -4.84 -8.62
CA GLY A 35 1.72 -3.64 -9.31
C GLY A 35 2.21 -2.36 -8.68
N ARG A 36 2.18 -1.27 -9.45
CA ARG A 36 2.55 0.08 -9.02
C ARG A 36 1.55 1.08 -9.59
N SER A 37 1.10 2.03 -8.77
CA SER A 37 0.14 3.03 -9.21
C SER A 37 0.24 4.31 -8.38
N MET A 38 -0.12 5.43 -9.01
CA MET A 38 -0.45 6.66 -8.30
C MET A 38 -1.90 6.60 -7.80
N ILE A 39 -2.11 6.99 -6.55
CA ILE A 39 -3.42 7.11 -5.91
C ILE A 39 -3.64 8.58 -5.56
N GLU A 40 -4.49 9.24 -6.35
CA GLU A 40 -4.77 10.69 -6.25
C GLU A 40 -6.27 10.99 -6.06
N GLY A 41 -7.09 9.94 -6.00
CA GLY A 41 -8.52 10.09 -5.80
C GLY A 41 -8.83 10.62 -4.40
N GLU A 42 -9.76 11.57 -4.31
CA GLU A 42 -10.20 12.19 -3.05
C GLU A 42 -10.63 11.15 -1.97
N TRP A 43 -11.09 9.98 -2.41
CA TRP A 43 -11.45 8.88 -1.52
C TRP A 43 -10.29 8.43 -0.62
N ALA A 44 -9.06 8.43 -1.11
CA ALA A 44 -7.89 8.04 -0.32
C ALA A 44 -7.65 9.06 0.82
N GLY A 45 -7.79 10.34 0.49
CA GLY A 45 -7.86 11.47 1.43
C GLY A 45 -8.79 11.22 2.62
N ARG A 46 -10.00 10.77 2.31
CA ARG A 46 -11.03 10.50 3.32
C ARG A 46 -10.73 9.28 4.18
N VAL A 47 -10.08 8.25 3.64
CA VAL A 47 -9.69 7.05 4.41
C VAL A 47 -8.59 7.37 5.43
N THR A 48 -7.57 8.13 5.01
CA THR A 48 -6.43 8.47 5.87
C THR A 48 -6.68 9.67 6.80
N GLY A 49 -7.66 10.52 6.48
CA GLY A 49 -7.90 11.78 7.18
C GLY A 49 -6.99 12.95 6.77
N LEU A 50 -6.12 12.77 5.76
CA LEU A 50 -5.17 13.79 5.30
C LEU A 50 -5.75 14.78 4.27
N GLY A 51 -6.97 14.57 3.80
CA GLY A 51 -7.59 15.43 2.79
C GLY A 51 -6.93 15.28 1.43
N ASN A 52 -6.41 16.37 0.86
CA ASN A 52 -5.75 16.31 -0.45
C ASN A 52 -4.38 15.63 -0.34
N GLN A 53 -4.28 14.42 -0.89
CA GLN A 53 -3.03 13.67 -0.95
C GLN A 53 -2.82 13.08 -2.34
N SER A 54 -1.56 12.84 -2.67
CA SER A 54 -1.12 12.09 -3.83
C SER A 54 -0.05 11.12 -3.33
N VAL A 55 -0.30 9.82 -3.47
CA VAL A 55 0.57 8.77 -2.94
C VAL A 55 0.88 7.78 -4.04
N GLU A 56 2.16 7.50 -4.22
CA GLU A 56 2.60 6.39 -5.03
C GLU A 56 2.65 5.11 -4.19
N VAL A 57 2.13 4.00 -4.71
CA VAL A 57 2.15 2.70 -4.02
C VAL A 57 2.71 1.65 -4.95
N ALA A 58 3.56 0.77 -4.41
CA ALA A 58 3.95 -0.49 -5.01
C ALA A 58 3.47 -1.64 -4.13
N MET A 59 2.77 -2.60 -4.73
CA MET A 59 2.41 -3.85 -4.08
C MET A 59 3.36 -4.95 -4.52
N MET A 60 3.85 -5.70 -3.55
CA MET A 60 4.95 -6.69 -3.67
C MET A 60 4.46 -8.11 -3.44
#